data_AF-A0A1F7D0Z8-F1
#
_entry.id   AF-A0A1F7D0Z8-F1
#
_cell.length_a   1.000
_cell.length_b   1.000
_cell.length_c   1.000
_cell.angle_alpha   90.00
_cell.angle_beta   90.00
_cell.angle_gamma   90.00
#
_symmetry.space_group_name_H-M   'P 1'
#
loop_
_entity.id
_entity.type
_entity.pdbx_description
1 polymer ?
#
loop_
_entity_poly.entity_id
_entity_poly.type
_entity_poly.pdbx_seq_one_letter_code
_entity_poly.pdbx_strand_id
1 'polypeptide(L)'
;MPKKRFTEDSWRKERWFQALCYAIASCETTEDVADFLRDIGTLSELQAWSERFEVAKQLSQGRTYREIAADTGASTTTVTRVARFIENGEGGYRKVLNVVSKGEETLSPTELLVQRKIDHQHRTRAPGEERQVSMLKKYLKK
;
A
#
# COMPACT_ATOMS: atom_id res chain seq x y z
N MET A 1 -23.26 21.54 2.61
CA MET A 1 -23.20 20.33 3.46
C MET A 1 -21.79 20.19 4.03
N PRO A 2 -21.60 19.81 5.30
CA PRO A 2 -20.27 19.67 5.88
C PRO A 2 -19.47 18.58 5.15
N LYS A 3 -18.20 18.87 4.86
CA LYS A 3 -17.30 17.90 4.22
C LYS A 3 -17.09 16.73 5.19
N LYS A 4 -17.41 15.50 4.76
CA LYS A 4 -17.07 14.29 5.53
C LYS A 4 -15.55 14.26 5.75
N ARG A 5 -15.13 13.97 6.97
CA ARG A 5 -13.72 13.86 7.37
C ARG A 5 -13.45 12.46 7.88
N PHE A 6 -12.25 11.97 7.66
CA PHE A 6 -11.77 10.73 8.26
C PHE A 6 -11.63 10.89 9.77
N THR A 7 -11.95 9.81 10.50
CA THR A 7 -11.62 9.61 11.91
C THR A 7 -10.86 8.30 12.05
N GLU A 8 -10.09 8.13 13.13
CA GLU A 8 -9.31 6.92 13.42
C GLU A 8 -10.16 5.63 13.33
N ASP A 9 -11.44 5.69 13.74
CA ASP A 9 -12.33 4.51 13.75
C ASP A 9 -13.06 4.22 12.42
N SER A 10 -13.02 5.16 11.47
CA SER A 10 -13.87 5.13 10.27
C SER A 10 -13.12 5.17 8.95
N TRP A 11 -11.90 5.73 8.89
CA TRP A 11 -11.20 6.02 7.64
C TRP A 11 -11.06 4.79 6.72
N ARG A 12 -10.86 3.60 7.27
CA ARG A 12 -10.72 2.34 6.51
C ARG A 12 -12.04 1.79 5.98
N LYS A 13 -13.17 2.13 6.61
CA LYS A 13 -14.52 1.66 6.23
C LYS A 13 -15.13 2.49 5.09
N GLU A 14 -14.53 3.64 4.82
CA GLU A 14 -14.99 4.57 3.81
C GLU A 14 -14.83 4.00 2.39
N ARG A 15 -15.93 3.93 1.63
CA ARG A 15 -15.98 3.27 0.30
C ARG A 15 -14.96 3.82 -0.69
N TRP A 16 -14.84 5.14 -0.76
CA TRP A 16 -13.87 5.87 -1.57
C TRP A 16 -12.41 5.62 -1.17
N PHE A 17 -12.11 5.43 0.12
CA PHE A 17 -10.76 5.04 0.56
C PHE A 17 -10.43 3.61 0.08
N GLN A 18 -11.38 2.69 0.23
CA GLN A 18 -11.21 1.32 -0.27
C GLN A 18 -11.01 1.30 -1.80
N ALA A 19 -11.79 2.10 -2.55
CA ALA A 19 -11.64 2.24 -3.99
C ALA A 19 -10.23 2.75 -4.38
N LEU A 20 -9.70 3.74 -3.65
CA LEU A 20 -8.33 4.21 -3.84
C LEU A 20 -7.29 3.11 -3.60
N CYS A 21 -7.44 2.32 -2.54
CA CYS A 21 -6.55 1.18 -2.28
C CYS A 21 -6.60 0.14 -3.41
N TYR A 22 -7.79 -0.17 -3.94
CA TYR A 22 -7.93 -1.08 -5.07
C TYR A 22 -7.29 -0.53 -6.36
N ALA A 23 -7.44 0.76 -6.63
CA ALA A 23 -6.82 1.40 -7.78
C ALA A 23 -5.29 1.30 -7.72
N ILE A 24 -4.68 1.69 -6.59
CA ILE A 24 -3.22 1.58 -6.39
C ILE A 24 -2.75 0.13 -6.52
N ALA A 25 -3.51 -0.83 -5.99
CA ALA A 25 -3.17 -2.25 -6.07
C ALA A 25 -3.35 -2.87 -7.46
N SER A 26 -4.07 -2.19 -8.37
CA SER A 26 -4.30 -2.66 -9.75
C SER A 26 -3.22 -2.20 -10.73
N CYS A 27 -2.38 -1.24 -10.37
CA CYS A 27 -1.23 -0.84 -11.17
C CYS A 27 -0.23 -1.99 -11.29
N GLU A 28 0.23 -2.28 -12.51
CA GLU A 28 1.12 -3.42 -12.78
C GLU A 28 2.60 -3.01 -12.80
N THR A 29 2.88 -1.76 -13.16
CA THR A 29 4.24 -1.22 -13.28
C THR A 29 4.49 -0.06 -12.32
N THR A 30 5.77 0.25 -12.10
CA THR A 30 6.17 1.40 -11.28
C THR A 30 5.79 2.73 -11.94
N GLU A 31 5.78 2.75 -13.27
CA GLU A 31 5.39 3.88 -14.11
C GLU A 31 3.90 4.16 -13.95
N ASP A 32 3.05 3.12 -13.99
CA ASP A 32 1.60 3.27 -13.77
C ASP A 32 1.29 3.87 -12.39
N VAL A 33 2.02 3.43 -11.35
CA VAL A 33 1.88 3.98 -10.01
C VAL A 33 2.34 5.44 -9.97
N ALA A 34 3.46 5.77 -10.61
CA ALA A 34 3.99 7.13 -10.63
C ALA A 34 3.03 8.11 -11.33
N ASP A 35 2.50 7.73 -12.50
CA ASP A 35 1.53 8.52 -13.25
C ASP A 35 0.23 8.71 -12.44
N PHE A 36 -0.31 7.63 -11.86
CA PHE A 36 -1.50 7.71 -11.02
C PHE A 36 -1.30 8.59 -9.77
N LEU A 37 -0.17 8.45 -9.07
CA LEU A 37 0.16 9.29 -7.92
C LEU A 37 0.28 10.76 -8.32
N ARG A 38 0.83 11.04 -9.51
CA ARG A 38 0.93 12.41 -10.03
C ARG A 38 -0.43 13.02 -10.35
N ASP A 39 -1.38 12.23 -10.83
CA ASP A 39 -2.74 12.70 -11.11
C ASP A 39 -3.51 13.07 -9.84
N ILE A 40 -3.36 12.29 -8.76
CA ILE A 40 -4.11 12.50 -7.51
C ILE A 40 -3.42 13.44 -6.51
N GLY A 41 -2.09 13.56 -6.60
CA GLY A 41 -1.26 14.26 -5.63
C GLY A 41 -0.55 15.47 -6.23
N THR A 42 -0.37 16.51 -5.43
CA THR A 42 0.52 17.64 -5.76
C THR A 42 1.99 17.24 -5.62
N LEU A 43 2.90 17.96 -6.28
CA LEU A 43 4.34 17.69 -6.17
C LEU A 43 4.84 17.74 -4.71
N SER A 44 4.31 18.65 -3.90
CA SER A 44 4.67 18.75 -2.47
C SER A 44 4.14 17.57 -1.65
N GLU A 45 2.95 17.04 -1.97
CA GLU A 45 2.44 15.83 -1.34
C GLU A 45 3.26 14.60 -1.71
N LEU A 46 3.62 14.45 -3.00
CA LEU A 46 4.50 13.38 -3.47
C LEU A 46 5.84 13.42 -2.75
N GLN A 47 6.49 14.59 -2.71
CA GLN A 47 7.73 14.78 -1.98
C GLN A 47 7.57 14.41 -0.50
N ALA A 48 6.51 14.86 0.16
CA ALA A 48 6.27 14.55 1.57
C ALA A 48 6.02 13.05 1.82
N TRP A 49 5.40 12.32 0.89
CA TRP A 49 5.23 10.87 1.00
C TRP A 49 6.56 10.14 0.79
N SER A 50 7.34 10.54 -0.21
CA SER A 50 8.67 10.00 -0.50
C SER A 50 9.64 10.21 0.67
N GLU A 51 9.69 11.42 1.24
CA GLU A 51 10.50 11.73 2.42
C GLU A 51 10.14 10.82 3.59
N ARG A 52 8.84 10.63 3.89
CA ARG A 52 8.40 9.74 4.98
C ARG A 52 8.81 8.30 4.75
N PHE A 53 8.74 7.81 3.51
CA PHE A 53 9.16 6.46 3.18
C PHE A 53 10.68 6.28 3.32
N GLU A 54 11.46 7.25 2.85
CA GLU A 54 12.92 7.21 2.97
C GLU A 54 13.38 7.32 4.43
N VAL A 55 12.75 8.19 5.22
CA VAL A 55 12.92 8.25 6.68
C VAL A 55 12.67 6.86 7.30
N ALA A 56 11.57 6.19 6.93
CA ALA A 56 11.24 4.89 7.49
C ALA A 56 12.29 3.81 7.15
N LYS A 57 12.78 3.81 5.91
CA LYS A 57 13.83 2.93 5.44
C LYS A 57 15.13 3.17 6.22
N GLN A 58 15.55 4.41 6.40
CA GLN A 58 16.79 4.71 7.14
C GLN A 58 16.68 4.41 8.63
N LEU A 59 15.51 4.63 9.24
CA LEU A 59 15.24 4.20 10.61
C LEU A 59 15.38 2.67 10.77
N SER A 60 14.89 1.89 9.80
CA SER A 60 15.07 0.43 9.82
C SER A 60 16.52 -0.03 9.67
N GLN A 61 17.40 0.84 9.17
CA GLN A 61 18.83 0.59 9.05
C GLN A 61 19.61 1.04 10.30
N GLY A 62 18.92 1.55 11.34
CA GLY A 62 19.53 1.98 12.60
C GLY A 62 20.21 3.35 12.54
N ARG A 63 19.94 4.16 11.51
CA ARG A 63 20.51 5.52 11.40
C ARG A 63 19.92 6.47 12.45
N THR A 64 20.70 7.46 12.87
CA THR A 64 20.26 8.42 13.88
C THR A 64 19.29 9.44 13.29
N TYR A 65 18.43 10.02 14.13
CA TYR A 65 17.43 11.00 13.67
C TYR A 65 18.07 12.23 13.02
N ARG A 66 19.25 12.64 13.49
CA ARG A 66 19.98 13.78 12.97
C ARG A 66 20.50 13.52 11.56
N GLU A 67 21.09 12.35 11.32
CA GLU A 67 21.56 11.95 9.99
C GLU A 67 20.39 11.85 9.01
N ILE A 68 19.28 11.25 9.45
CA ILE A 68 18.09 11.10 8.61
C ILE A 68 17.51 12.45 8.21
N ALA A 69 17.40 13.40 9.15
CA ALA A 69 16.88 14.74 8.85
C ALA A 69 17.79 15.50 7.86
N ALA A 70 19.12 15.34 7.99
CA ALA A 70 20.07 15.95 7.08
C ALA A 70 20.00 15.36 5.67
N ASP A 71 19.89 14.04 5.56
CA ASP A 71 19.93 13.33 4.27
C ASP A 71 18.60 13.40 3.51
N THR A 72 17.46 13.39 4.22
CA THR A 72 16.13 13.37 3.60
C THR A 72 15.52 14.76 3.43
N GLY A 73 16.07 15.80 4.07
CA GLY A 73 15.46 17.13 4.14
C GLY A 73 14.21 17.20 5.03
N ALA A 74 13.81 16.07 5.63
CA ALA A 74 12.64 16.01 6.50
C ALA A 74 12.91 16.71 7.85
N SER A 75 11.90 17.40 8.37
CA SER A 75 11.99 17.98 9.72
C SER A 75 12.16 16.90 10.80
N THR A 76 12.80 17.24 11.91
CA THR A 76 12.89 16.36 13.10
C THR A 76 11.50 15.90 13.56
N THR A 77 10.49 16.77 13.48
CA THR A 77 9.09 16.40 13.79
C THR A 77 8.55 15.31 12.86
N THR A 78 8.89 15.36 11.57
CA THR A 78 8.55 14.32 10.59
C THR A 78 9.23 13.00 10.97
N VAL A 79 10.52 13.03 11.27
CA VAL A 79 11.29 11.83 11.65
C VAL A 79 10.67 11.15 12.88
N THR A 80 10.38 11.92 13.93
CA THR A 80 9.75 11.40 15.16
C THR A 80 8.36 10.82 14.89
N ARG A 81 7.55 11.45 14.03
CA ARG A 81 6.22 10.93 13.66
C ARG A 81 6.33 9.60 12.91
N VAL A 82 7.26 9.50 11.96
CA VAL A 82 7.47 8.27 11.20
C VAL A 82 7.94 7.14 12.12
N ALA A 83 8.90 7.40 13.01
CA ALA A 83 9.35 6.43 14.01
C ALA A 83 8.16 5.91 14.85
N ARG A 84 7.30 6.80 15.34
CA ARG A 84 6.10 6.42 16.08
C ARG A 84 5.16 5.53 15.26
N PHE A 85 4.98 5.79 13.96
CA PHE A 85 4.13 4.96 13.10
C PHE A 85 4.76 3.62 12.71
N ILE A 86 6.09 3.51 12.71
CA ILE A 86 6.78 2.22 12.55
C ILE A 86 6.53 1.32 13.76
N GLU A 87 6.54 1.88 14.96
CA GLU A 87 6.31 1.14 16.20
C GLU A 87 4.82 0.86 16.43
N ASN A 88 4.00 1.91 16.43
CA ASN A 88 2.62 1.91 16.93
C ASN A 88 1.56 2.21 15.84
N GLY A 89 1.94 2.15 14.55
CA GLY A 89 1.00 2.33 13.45
C GLY A 89 0.36 1.03 12.96
N GLU A 90 -0.28 1.09 11.80
CA GLU A 90 -0.99 -0.02 11.15
C GLU A 90 -0.07 -1.13 10.59
N GLY A 91 1.23 -1.10 10.88
CA GLY A 91 2.21 -2.11 10.42
C GLY A 91 2.59 -2.03 8.93
N GLY A 92 2.09 -1.05 8.18
CA GLY A 92 2.37 -0.90 6.75
C GLY A 92 3.86 -0.77 6.41
N TYR A 93 4.61 0.04 7.17
CA TYR A 93 6.06 0.15 6.99
C TYR A 93 6.77 -1.18 7.22
N ARG A 94 6.46 -1.89 8.32
CA ARG A 94 7.07 -3.19 8.63
C ARG A 94 6.85 -4.19 7.50
N LYS A 95 5.62 -4.24 6.96
CA LYS A 95 5.26 -5.12 5.85
C LYS A 95 6.04 -4.81 4.56
N VAL A 96 6.21 -3.54 4.22
CA VAL A 96 6.88 -3.14 2.95
C VAL A 96 8.40 -3.21 3.07
N LEU A 97 8.94 -2.77 4.21
CA LEU A 97 10.39 -2.71 4.45
C LEU A 97 10.96 -4.02 5.01
N ASN A 98 10.12 -5.03 5.24
CA ASN A 98 10.48 -6.30 5.88
C ASN A 98 11.22 -6.12 7.22
N VAL A 99 10.76 -5.15 8.01
CA VAL A 99 11.37 -4.88 9.32
C VAL A 99 10.79 -5.89 10.30
N VAL A 100 11.58 -6.90 10.61
CA VAL A 100 11.33 -7.81 11.73
C VAL A 100 11.45 -6.99 13.00
N SER A 101 10.32 -6.56 13.56
CA SER A 101 10.27 -6.18 14.98
C SER A 101 10.83 -7.38 15.74
N LYS A 102 11.85 -7.19 16.57
CA LYS A 102 12.42 -8.26 17.43
C LYS A 102 11.27 -9.01 18.11
N GLY A 103 10.88 -10.17 17.56
CA GLY A 103 9.71 -10.92 18.04
C GLY A 103 8.90 -11.72 17.00
N GLU A 104 8.93 -11.44 15.70
CA GLU A 104 8.09 -12.20 14.74
C GLU A 104 8.79 -12.47 13.39
N GLU A 105 9.08 -13.75 13.11
CA GLU A 105 9.48 -14.20 11.78
C GLU A 105 8.29 -14.04 10.82
N THR A 106 8.43 -13.23 9.77
CA THR A 106 7.49 -13.24 8.65
C THR A 106 8.22 -13.19 7.32
N LEU A 107 7.63 -13.89 6.34
CA LEU A 107 8.15 -14.20 5.01
C LEU A 107 8.60 -12.95 4.22
N SER A 108 9.67 -13.14 3.47
CA SER A 108 10.37 -12.15 2.64
C SER A 108 9.46 -11.47 1.60
N PRO A 109 9.75 -10.21 1.18
CA PRO A 109 9.05 -9.52 0.09
C PRO A 109 8.92 -10.33 -1.20
N THR A 110 9.90 -11.17 -1.52
CA THR A 110 9.85 -12.09 -2.67
C THR A 110 8.76 -13.15 -2.50
N GLU A 111 8.59 -13.68 -1.30
CA GLU A 111 7.60 -14.72 -0.98
C GLU A 111 6.19 -14.14 -0.99
N LEU A 112 6.00 -12.89 -0.53
CA LEU A 112 4.73 -12.18 -0.60
C LEU A 112 4.32 -11.80 -2.03
N LEU A 113 5.28 -11.44 -2.90
CA LEU A 113 5.02 -11.18 -4.32
C LEU A 113 4.67 -12.47 -5.07
N VAL A 114 5.36 -13.58 -4.77
CA VAL A 114 5.04 -14.90 -5.31
C VAL A 114 3.65 -15.35 -4.84
N GLN A 115 3.33 -15.22 -3.55
CA GLN A 115 2.02 -15.58 -3.01
C GLN A 115 0.89 -14.75 -3.64
N ARG A 116 1.09 -13.46 -3.85
CA ARG A 116 0.11 -12.59 -4.54
C ARG A 116 -0.11 -12.99 -6.00
N LYS A 117 0.94 -13.39 -6.74
CA LYS A 117 0.80 -13.91 -8.11
C LYS A 117 0.01 -15.23 -8.12
N ILE A 118 0.26 -16.11 -7.15
CA ILE A 118 -0.47 -17.38 -6.99
C ILE A 118 -1.95 -17.13 -6.63
N ASP A 119 -2.22 -16.24 -5.69
CA ASP A 119 -3.59 -15.91 -5.26
C ASP A 119 -4.41 -15.24 -6.38
N HIS A 120 -3.77 -14.42 -7.23
CA HIS A 120 -4.41 -13.81 -8.40
C HIS A 120 -4.76 -14.86 -9.48
N GLN A 121 -3.93 -15.89 -9.65
CA GLN A 121 -4.24 -17.03 -10.54
C GLN A 121 -5.36 -17.93 -10.00
N HIS A 122 -5.54 -18.03 -8.68
CA HIS A 122 -6.63 -18.82 -8.09
C HIS A 122 -7.96 -18.07 -7.95
N ARG A 123 -7.96 -16.72 -7.94
CA ARG A 123 -9.18 -15.92 -7.79
C ARG A 123 -9.90 -15.58 -9.11
N THR A 124 -9.29 -15.90 -10.25
CA THR A 124 -9.87 -15.76 -11.61
C THR A 124 -10.76 -16.93 -12.03
N ARG A 125 -11.17 -17.79 -11.09
CA ARG A 125 -12.39 -18.59 -11.25
C ARG A 125 -13.42 -18.15 -10.22
N ALA A 126 -14.28 -17.22 -10.59
CA ALA A 126 -15.44 -16.89 -9.79
C ALA A 126 -16.41 -18.10 -9.80
N PRO A 127 -17.05 -18.48 -8.66
CA PRO A 127 -18.03 -19.58 -8.60
C PRO A 127 -19.31 -19.37 -9.45
N GLY A 128 -19.38 -18.33 -10.27
CA GLY A 128 -20.53 -17.97 -11.11
C GLY A 128 -20.29 -17.97 -12.62
N GLU A 129 -19.04 -18.02 -13.09
CA GLU A 129 -18.74 -17.96 -14.54
C GLU A 129 -19.15 -19.25 -15.27
N GLU A 130 -19.08 -20.41 -14.61
CA GLU A 130 -19.50 -21.69 -15.22
C GLU A 130 -21.01 -21.72 -15.56
N ARG A 131 -21.87 -21.05 -14.78
CA ARG A 131 -23.32 -21.01 -15.05
C ARG A 131 -23.67 -20.10 -16.23
N GLN A 132 -23.01 -18.94 -16.37
CA GLN A 132 -23.25 -18.04 -17.51
C GLN A 132 -22.68 -18.60 -18.81
N VAL A 133 -21.48 -19.21 -18.77
CA VAL A 133 -20.87 -19.85 -19.95
C VAL A 133 -21.68 -21.09 -20.38
N SER A 134 -22.26 -21.85 -19.43
CA SER A 134 -23.15 -22.98 -19.72
C SER A 134 -24.46 -22.53 -20.39
N MET A 135 -25.08 -21.43 -19.93
CA MET A 135 -26.28 -20.85 -20.53
C MET A 135 -26.03 -20.36 -21.97
N LEU A 136 -24.91 -19.66 -22.21
CA LEU A 136 -24.57 -19.14 -23.55
C LEU A 136 -24.28 -20.26 -24.57
N LYS A 137 -23.62 -21.35 -24.15
CA LYS A 137 -23.40 -22.53 -25.01
C LYS A 137 -24.68 -23.26 -25.41
N LYS A 138 -25.76 -23.15 -24.63
CA LYS A 138 -27.06 -23.74 -24.93
C LYS A 138 -27.82 -22.97 -26.03
N TYR A 139 -27.59 -21.67 -26.17
CA TYR A 139 -28.24 -20.84 -27.21
C TYR A 139 -27.54 -20.87 -28.57
N LEU A 140 -26.25 -21.21 -28.61
CA LEU A 140 -25.45 -21.27 -29.84
C LEU A 140 -25.43 -22.66 -30.52
N LYS A 141 -26.19 -23.63 -30.01
CA LYS A 141 -26.36 -24.97 -30.60
C LYS A 141 -27.78 -25.19 -31.15
N LYS A 142 -28.27 -24.26 -31.96
CA LYS A 142 -29.41 -24.47 -32.85
C LYS A 142 -28.99 -24.19 -34.28
#